data_AF-A0A354U721-F1
#
_entry.id   AF-A0A354U721-F1
#
_cell.length_a   1.000
_cell.length_b   1.000
_cell.length_c   1.000
_cell.angle_alpha   90.00
_cell.angle_beta   90.00
_cell.angle_gamma   90.00
#
_symmetry.space_group_name_H-M   'P 1'
#
loop_
_entity.id
_entity.type
_entity.pdbx_description
1 polymer ?
#
loop_
_entity_poly.entity_id
_entity_poly.type
_entity_poly.pdbx_seq_one_letter_code
_entity_poly.pdbx_strand_id
1 'polypeptide(L)'
;HFVAHGSPEGGHNQAPAHVGPIEFRNCQLRPFRNAIRAGALSIMSAYSDVDGEPSSGSRHLLTDVLRGELGFKGFVVADRGAIVLLKRHRLADDDAEASARALKAGCDVDEGFLEFHTAGLTEALRRGLIDEGDLDVCAGRILYTKFVTGLFEHPFAQSRPVEILRSAEHEAVALEASRKAMTLLKNNGILPLKNIRSLAVIGPNADNMMNQLGDYSAPQKRESVVTVLDGIRAEAEKAGISVSYARGCGIRSMDKSGFDEAVSLAANADAAVLVLGGCSTKYGTEMIRTETGAAVPEILSPEKSEKESGEGTDRATLTLSGVQLDLFRAVKAAGKPVIAVLVQGRPLEVGELRASADGVLLAWYPGMFGGRAVAEVLFGKYNPAGRLSVSIPRCSGQLPVYY
;
A
#
# COMPACT_ATOMS: atom_id res chain seq x y z
N HIS A 1 -3.21 10.95 -6.85
CA HIS A 1 -2.63 10.96 -8.20
C HIS A 1 -3.72 11.13 -9.25
N PHE A 2 -4.07 12.38 -9.55
CA PHE A 2 -4.98 12.77 -10.61
C PHE A 2 -4.21 12.81 -11.95
N VAL A 3 -4.45 11.90 -12.89
CA VAL A 3 -5.47 10.85 -12.86
C VAL A 3 -5.02 9.59 -13.61
N ALA A 4 -5.80 8.51 -13.48
CA ALA A 4 -5.58 7.19 -14.08
C ALA A 4 -4.26 6.49 -13.71
N HIS A 5 -3.56 6.97 -12.69
CA HIS A 5 -2.27 6.42 -12.25
C HIS A 5 -2.32 4.93 -11.87
N GLY A 6 -3.49 4.42 -11.46
CA GLY A 6 -3.69 3.01 -11.13
C GLY A 6 -3.90 2.08 -12.33
N SER A 7 -3.81 2.59 -13.56
CA SER A 7 -4.00 1.82 -14.80
C SER A 7 -2.80 1.96 -15.76
N PRO A 8 -1.55 1.77 -15.29
CA PRO A 8 -0.39 1.94 -16.14
C PRO A 8 -0.25 0.80 -17.16
N GLU A 9 0.27 1.12 -18.34
CA GLU A 9 0.65 0.16 -19.36
C GLU A 9 1.60 -0.91 -18.78
N GLY A 10 1.28 -2.18 -19.01
CA GLY A 10 2.07 -3.32 -18.52
C GLY A 10 2.10 -3.49 -16.99
N GLY A 11 1.41 -2.64 -16.22
CA GLY A 11 1.50 -2.64 -14.76
C GLY A 11 2.78 -1.99 -14.22
N HIS A 12 3.46 -1.17 -15.02
CA HIS A 12 4.71 -0.51 -14.63
C HIS A 12 4.47 0.81 -13.92
N ASN A 13 5.15 1.05 -12.81
CA ASN A 13 5.06 2.31 -12.08
C ASN A 13 5.40 3.49 -13.00
N GLN A 14 4.55 4.52 -12.98
CA GLN A 14 4.66 5.74 -13.80
C GLN A 14 4.44 5.58 -15.32
N ALA A 15 4.22 4.37 -15.83
CA ALA A 15 3.96 4.19 -17.26
C ALA A 15 2.65 4.89 -17.71
N PRO A 16 2.52 5.19 -19.01
CA PRO A 16 1.31 5.80 -19.58
C PRO A 16 0.05 5.00 -19.26
N ALA A 17 -1.10 5.68 -19.16
CA ALA A 17 -2.40 5.05 -19.06
C ALA A 17 -3.19 5.24 -20.36
N HIS A 18 -3.66 4.13 -20.94
CA HIS A 18 -4.52 4.16 -22.13
C HIS A 18 -5.97 3.99 -21.71
N VAL A 19 -6.76 5.07 -21.72
CA VAL A 19 -8.10 5.07 -21.11
C VAL A 19 -9.11 5.78 -22.01
N GLY A 20 -9.99 5.01 -22.64
CA GLY A 20 -11.04 5.57 -23.48
C GLY A 20 -11.98 6.55 -22.74
N PRO A 21 -12.59 7.51 -23.44
CA PRO A 21 -13.27 8.66 -22.83
C PRO A 21 -14.47 8.30 -21.93
N ILE A 22 -15.12 7.16 -22.19
CA ILE A 22 -16.21 6.64 -21.36
C ILE A 22 -15.67 6.06 -20.05
N GLU A 23 -14.63 5.23 -20.13
CA GLU A 23 -13.97 4.66 -18.95
C GLU A 23 -13.34 5.77 -18.09
N PHE A 24 -12.71 6.75 -18.74
CA PHE A 24 -12.13 7.91 -18.07
C PHE A 24 -13.16 8.61 -17.15
N ARG A 25 -14.34 8.95 -17.69
CA ARG A 25 -15.38 9.68 -16.93
C ARG A 25 -16.14 8.81 -15.91
N ASN A 26 -16.36 7.53 -16.21
CA ASN A 26 -17.17 6.64 -15.38
C ASN A 26 -16.37 5.89 -14.32
N CYS A 27 -15.12 5.58 -14.59
CA CYS A 27 -14.24 4.81 -13.71
C CYS A 27 -13.18 5.72 -13.09
N GLN A 28 -12.32 6.33 -13.91
CA GLN A 28 -11.13 7.04 -13.39
C GLN A 28 -11.47 8.34 -12.64
N LEU A 29 -12.42 9.13 -13.14
CA LEU A 29 -12.85 10.38 -12.48
C LEU A 29 -13.79 10.17 -11.29
N ARG A 30 -14.42 9.00 -11.16
CA ARG A 30 -15.47 8.77 -10.16
C ARG A 30 -14.98 8.93 -8.71
N PRO A 31 -13.81 8.38 -8.29
CA PRO A 31 -13.28 8.62 -6.96
C PRO A 31 -12.98 10.10 -6.68
N PHE A 32 -12.40 10.81 -7.65
CA PHE A 32 -12.08 12.24 -7.51
C PHE A 32 -13.34 13.10 -7.40
N ARG A 33 -14.36 12.82 -8.20
CA ARG A 33 -15.66 13.49 -8.10
C ARG A 33 -16.26 13.34 -6.69
N ASN A 34 -16.13 12.16 -6.08
CA ASN A 34 -16.61 11.93 -4.72
C ASN A 34 -15.77 12.67 -3.68
N ALA A 35 -14.45 12.68 -3.81
CA ALA A 35 -13.55 13.42 -2.92
C ALA A 35 -13.79 14.94 -2.99
N ILE A 36 -13.96 15.49 -4.19
CA ILE A 36 -14.28 16.91 -4.39
C ILE A 36 -15.62 17.26 -3.76
N ARG A 37 -16.65 16.43 -3.95
CA ARG A 37 -17.97 16.61 -3.31
C ARG A 37 -17.91 16.52 -1.79
N ALA A 38 -16.98 15.75 -1.24
CA ALA A 38 -16.72 15.67 0.19
C ALA A 38 -15.93 16.87 0.74
N GLY A 39 -15.54 17.83 -0.12
CA GLY A 39 -14.85 19.05 0.28
C GLY A 39 -13.32 18.97 0.22
N ALA A 40 -12.75 18.07 -0.60
CA ALA A 40 -11.31 18.07 -0.83
C ALA A 40 -10.83 19.42 -1.40
N LEU A 41 -9.80 20.00 -0.76
CA LEU A 41 -9.22 21.31 -1.12
C LEU A 41 -7.80 21.22 -1.71
N SER A 42 -7.25 20.01 -1.82
CA SER A 42 -5.99 19.76 -2.51
C SER A 42 -6.08 18.45 -3.28
N ILE A 43 -5.49 18.44 -4.48
CA ILE A 43 -5.36 17.25 -5.31
C ILE A 43 -3.91 17.15 -5.78
N MET A 44 -3.34 15.96 -5.68
CA MET A 44 -2.03 15.66 -6.22
C MET A 44 -2.17 15.11 -7.64
N SER A 45 -1.53 15.75 -8.64
CA SER A 45 -1.45 15.23 -10.02
C SER A 45 -0.56 13.98 -10.09
N ALA A 46 -0.73 13.14 -11.11
CA ALA A 46 0.02 11.88 -11.25
C ALA A 46 1.34 12.06 -12.02
N TYR A 47 2.23 11.06 -11.92
CA TYR A 47 3.42 10.94 -12.78
C TYR A 47 3.10 10.66 -14.25
N SER A 48 2.08 9.81 -14.47
CA SER A 48 1.73 9.23 -15.76
C SER A 48 1.00 10.23 -16.67
N ASP A 49 1.09 10.00 -17.98
CA ASP A 49 0.17 10.58 -18.95
C ASP A 49 -1.09 9.71 -19.14
N VAL A 50 -2.15 10.34 -19.66
CA VAL A 50 -3.39 9.68 -20.07
C VAL A 50 -3.57 9.92 -21.56
N ASP A 51 -3.51 8.86 -22.37
CA ASP A 51 -3.57 8.93 -23.83
C ASP A 51 -2.60 9.99 -24.43
N GLY A 52 -1.38 10.11 -23.87
CA GLY A 52 -0.37 11.08 -24.31
C GLY A 52 -0.43 12.45 -23.61
N GLU A 53 -1.42 12.70 -22.75
CA GLU A 53 -1.54 13.94 -21.99
C GLU A 53 -0.90 13.84 -20.60
N PRO A 54 0.23 14.52 -20.32
CA PRO A 54 0.88 14.43 -19.01
C PRO A 54 0.00 15.06 -17.92
N SER A 55 -0.25 14.32 -16.84
CA SER A 55 -1.15 14.77 -15.77
C SER A 55 -0.78 16.14 -15.18
N SER A 56 0.51 16.40 -14.91
CA SER A 56 0.96 17.68 -14.35
C SER A 56 1.08 18.83 -15.35
N GLY A 57 0.94 18.56 -16.66
CA GLY A 57 1.20 19.53 -17.73
C GLY A 57 0.08 19.63 -18.78
N SER A 58 -1.11 19.09 -18.49
CA SER A 58 -2.28 19.17 -19.36
C SER A 58 -3.33 20.15 -18.80
N ARG A 59 -3.59 21.22 -19.56
CA ARG A 59 -4.69 22.15 -19.29
C ARG A 59 -6.05 21.46 -19.42
N HIS A 60 -6.18 20.52 -20.36
CA HIS A 60 -7.41 19.76 -20.51
C HIS A 60 -7.73 18.99 -19.22
N LEU A 61 -6.75 18.27 -18.67
CA LEU A 61 -6.94 17.50 -17.44
C LEU A 61 -7.14 18.40 -16.19
N LEU A 62 -6.22 19.34 -15.94
CA LEU A 62 -6.19 20.09 -14.68
C LEU A 62 -7.10 21.33 -14.64
N THR A 63 -7.48 21.86 -15.80
CA THR A 63 -8.37 23.02 -15.88
C THR A 63 -9.74 22.61 -16.41
N ASP A 64 -9.83 22.08 -17.63
CA ASP A 64 -11.13 21.85 -18.26
C ASP A 64 -11.91 20.72 -17.57
N VAL A 65 -11.26 19.59 -17.30
CA VAL A 65 -11.88 18.45 -16.59
C VAL A 65 -11.96 18.71 -15.09
N LEU A 66 -10.82 18.94 -14.43
CA LEU A 66 -10.80 19.01 -12.97
C LEU A 66 -11.59 20.23 -12.42
N ARG A 67 -11.45 21.40 -13.04
CA ARG A 67 -12.10 22.62 -12.55
C ARG A 67 -13.41 22.91 -13.29
N GLY A 68 -13.44 22.72 -14.60
CA GLY A 68 -14.63 22.91 -15.43
C GLY A 68 -15.68 21.83 -15.18
N GLU A 69 -15.36 20.56 -15.45
CA GLU A 69 -16.33 19.45 -15.31
C GLU A 69 -16.59 19.07 -13.83
N LEU A 70 -15.53 18.94 -13.02
CA LEU A 70 -15.66 18.45 -11.62
C LEU A 70 -15.85 19.57 -10.58
N GLY A 71 -15.67 20.85 -10.97
CA GLY A 71 -15.93 21.99 -10.10
C GLY A 71 -14.89 22.20 -8.98
N PHE A 72 -13.70 21.61 -9.07
CA PHE A 72 -12.67 21.72 -8.03
C PHE A 72 -12.20 23.17 -7.81
N LYS A 73 -12.19 23.62 -6.55
CA LYS A 73 -11.84 25.00 -6.16
C LYS A 73 -10.48 25.14 -5.47
N GLY A 74 -9.92 24.03 -5.01
CA GLY A 74 -8.64 24.01 -4.30
C GLY A 74 -7.43 24.18 -5.21
N PHE A 75 -6.25 23.85 -4.67
CA PHE A 75 -4.99 23.87 -5.39
C PHE A 75 -4.52 22.47 -5.80
N VAL A 76 -3.74 22.39 -6.87
CA VAL A 76 -3.11 21.16 -7.37
C VAL A 76 -1.65 21.16 -6.98
N VAL A 77 -1.19 20.04 -6.41
CA VAL A 77 0.23 19.77 -6.16
C VAL A 77 0.73 18.75 -7.17
N ALA A 78 1.90 18.98 -7.77
CA ALA A 78 2.60 17.99 -8.57
C ALA A 78 3.18 16.93 -7.64
N ASP A 79 3.06 15.65 -8.02
CA ASP A 79 3.82 14.59 -7.37
C ASP A 79 5.33 14.86 -7.53
N ARG A 80 6.14 14.30 -6.65
CA ARG A 80 7.58 14.58 -6.54
C ARG A 80 8.32 14.37 -7.86
N GLY A 81 8.67 15.48 -8.52
CA GLY A 81 9.42 15.46 -9.78
C GLY A 81 8.55 15.24 -11.03
N ALA A 82 7.22 15.24 -10.91
CA ALA A 82 6.33 15.11 -12.05
C ALA A 82 6.45 16.27 -13.06
N ILE A 83 6.77 17.49 -12.61
CA ILE A 83 7.08 18.62 -13.51
C ILE A 83 8.35 18.34 -14.30
N VAL A 84 9.38 17.76 -13.67
CA VAL A 84 10.64 17.38 -14.34
C VAL A 84 10.39 16.36 -15.46
N LEU A 85 9.40 15.47 -15.29
CA LEU A 85 9.06 14.48 -16.30
C LEU A 85 8.56 15.11 -17.61
N LEU A 86 8.02 16.34 -17.61
CA LEU A 86 7.63 17.03 -18.85
C LEU A 86 8.80 17.16 -19.84
N LYS A 87 10.03 17.34 -19.33
CA LYS A 87 11.23 17.33 -20.18
C LYS A 87 11.55 15.94 -20.71
N ARG A 88 11.40 14.89 -19.88
CA ARG A 88 11.62 13.50 -20.31
C ARG A 88 10.61 13.07 -21.37
N HIS A 89 9.38 13.56 -21.28
CA HIS A 89 8.34 13.39 -22.29
C HIS A 89 8.53 14.28 -23.53
N ARG A 90 9.60 15.10 -23.58
CA ARG A 90 9.92 16.05 -24.66
C ARG A 90 8.80 17.08 -24.91
N LEU A 91 8.17 17.54 -23.84
CA LEU A 91 7.12 18.56 -23.86
C LEU A 91 7.59 19.93 -23.36
N ALA A 92 8.86 20.01 -22.97
CA ALA A 92 9.58 21.21 -22.55
C ALA A 92 11.09 20.96 -22.75
N ASP A 93 11.81 21.97 -23.23
CA ASP A 93 13.26 21.84 -23.45
C ASP A 93 14.08 22.07 -22.16
N ASP A 94 13.52 22.82 -21.22
CA ASP A 94 14.16 23.18 -19.95
C ASP A 94 13.17 23.37 -18.79
N ASP A 95 13.70 23.77 -17.64
CA ASP A 95 12.95 23.90 -16.39
C ASP A 95 11.95 25.05 -16.42
N ALA A 96 12.26 26.11 -17.20
CA ALA A 96 11.38 27.26 -17.34
C ALA A 96 10.16 26.90 -18.19
N GLU A 97 10.37 26.21 -19.32
CA GLU A 97 9.27 25.72 -20.16
C GLU A 97 8.41 24.68 -19.44
N ALA A 98 9.04 23.76 -18.70
CA ALA A 98 8.31 22.75 -17.91
C ALA A 98 7.45 23.41 -16.82
N SER A 99 8.02 24.38 -16.09
CA SER A 99 7.31 25.10 -15.03
C SER A 99 6.20 25.99 -15.59
N ALA A 100 6.46 26.69 -16.69
CA ALA A 100 5.45 27.50 -17.38
C ALA A 100 4.27 26.65 -17.85
N ARG A 101 4.54 25.50 -18.46
CA ARG A 101 3.51 24.56 -18.92
C ARG A 101 2.68 24.03 -17.76
N ALA A 102 3.32 23.59 -16.67
CA ALA A 102 2.62 23.08 -15.49
C ALA A 102 1.72 24.16 -14.85
N LEU A 103 2.23 25.38 -14.67
CA LEU A 103 1.48 26.50 -14.11
C LEU A 103 0.24 26.81 -14.96
N LYS A 104 0.43 26.98 -16.28
CA LYS A 104 -0.64 27.28 -17.24
C LYS A 104 -1.65 26.15 -17.39
N ALA A 105 -1.25 24.90 -17.16
CA ALA A 105 -2.16 23.77 -17.10
C ALA A 105 -3.09 23.85 -15.87
N GLY A 106 -2.64 24.48 -14.79
CA GLY A 106 -3.36 24.58 -13.52
C GLY A 106 -2.74 23.75 -12.40
N CYS A 107 -1.48 23.35 -12.53
CA CYS A 107 -0.68 22.77 -11.45
C CYS A 107 -0.04 23.90 -10.63
N ASP A 108 -0.41 24.01 -9.36
CA ASP A 108 -0.15 25.22 -8.56
C ASP A 108 1.13 25.09 -7.71
N VAL A 109 1.47 23.89 -7.25
CA VAL A 109 2.60 23.63 -6.34
C VAL A 109 3.43 22.45 -6.86
N ASP A 110 4.75 22.48 -6.66
CA ASP A 110 5.63 21.32 -6.84
C ASP A 110 5.96 20.69 -5.47
N GLU A 111 5.70 19.40 -5.28
CA GLU A 111 6.14 18.64 -4.10
C GLU A 111 7.66 18.35 -4.11
N GLY A 112 8.30 18.58 -5.26
CA GLY A 112 9.73 18.39 -5.48
C GLY A 112 10.64 19.42 -4.80
N PHE A 113 11.86 19.51 -5.31
CA PHE A 113 12.88 20.39 -4.76
C PHE A 113 12.53 21.85 -5.06
N LEU A 114 12.25 22.63 -4.01
CA LEU A 114 11.90 24.06 -4.06
C LEU A 114 12.78 24.87 -5.02
N GLU A 115 14.06 24.52 -5.13
CA GLU A 115 15.04 25.16 -6.00
C GLU A 115 14.68 25.03 -7.49
N PHE A 116 14.13 23.90 -7.92
CA PHE A 116 13.79 23.63 -9.32
C PHE A 116 12.60 24.48 -9.79
N HIS A 117 11.48 24.40 -9.07
CA HIS A 117 10.25 25.05 -9.53
C HIS A 117 10.31 26.57 -9.37
N THR A 118 10.89 27.06 -8.27
CA THR A 118 11.02 28.52 -8.05
C THR A 118 11.96 29.16 -9.07
N ALA A 119 13.10 28.53 -9.36
CA ALA A 119 14.01 29.02 -10.39
C ALA A 119 13.39 28.93 -11.79
N GLY A 120 12.71 27.81 -12.10
CA GLY A 120 12.00 27.60 -13.35
C GLY A 120 10.92 28.65 -13.60
N LEU A 121 10.05 28.93 -12.62
CA LEU A 121 9.02 29.98 -12.73
C LEU A 121 9.61 31.39 -12.87
N THR A 122 10.69 31.69 -12.14
CA THR A 122 11.38 32.99 -12.24
C THR A 122 11.93 33.20 -13.65
N GLU A 123 12.58 32.19 -14.21
CA GLU A 123 13.12 32.25 -15.57
C GLU A 123 12.01 32.26 -16.62
N ALA A 124 10.92 31.53 -16.40
CA ALA A 124 9.74 31.54 -17.26
C ALA A 124 9.12 32.94 -17.35
N LEU A 125 8.99 33.65 -16.23
CA LEU A 125 8.50 35.03 -16.20
C LEU A 125 9.46 35.97 -16.93
N ARG A 126 10.77 35.85 -16.68
CA ARG A 126 11.81 36.65 -17.35
C ARG A 126 11.79 36.46 -18.88
N ARG A 127 11.51 35.24 -19.34
CA ARG A 127 11.39 34.89 -20.77
C ARG A 127 10.02 35.22 -21.37
N GLY A 128 9.04 35.67 -20.58
CA GLY A 128 7.67 35.91 -21.02
C GLY A 128 6.89 34.64 -21.35
N LEU A 129 7.30 33.48 -20.83
CA LEU A 129 6.58 32.21 -20.97
C LEU A 129 5.34 32.14 -20.08
N ILE A 130 5.30 32.95 -19.02
CA ILE A 130 4.16 33.20 -18.11
C ILE A 130 4.09 34.70 -17.83
N ASP A 131 2.97 35.17 -17.28
CA ASP A 131 2.83 36.53 -16.78
C ASP A 131 2.47 36.57 -15.28
N GLU A 132 2.40 37.77 -14.70
CA GLU A 132 2.01 37.96 -13.29
C GLU A 132 0.59 37.45 -13.01
N GLY A 133 -0.31 37.51 -14.00
CA GLY A 133 -1.68 37.01 -13.87
C GLY A 133 -1.74 35.49 -13.70
N ASP A 134 -0.88 34.75 -14.42
CA ASP A 134 -0.74 33.30 -14.22
C ASP A 134 -0.33 32.97 -12.77
N LEU A 135 0.59 33.77 -12.19
CA LEU A 135 1.04 33.62 -10.80
C LEU A 135 -0.05 34.01 -9.81
N ASP A 136 -0.79 35.09 -10.05
CA ASP A 136 -1.91 35.53 -9.22
C ASP A 136 -3.02 34.49 -9.14
N VAL A 137 -3.33 33.81 -10.25
CA VAL A 137 -4.32 32.72 -10.27
C VAL A 137 -3.86 31.55 -9.39
N CYS A 138 -2.59 31.16 -9.49
CA CYS A 138 -2.00 30.11 -8.67
C CYS A 138 -2.01 30.48 -7.18
N ALA A 139 -1.45 31.65 -6.84
CA ALA A 139 -1.41 32.17 -5.48
C ALA A 139 -2.83 32.30 -4.89
N GLY A 140 -3.79 32.79 -5.69
CA GLY A 140 -5.20 32.92 -5.31
C GLY A 140 -5.83 31.60 -4.88
N ARG A 141 -5.53 30.47 -5.56
CA ARG A 141 -6.05 29.13 -5.19
C ARG A 141 -5.47 28.62 -3.86
N ILE A 142 -4.18 28.86 -3.65
CA ILE A 142 -3.49 28.50 -2.40
C ILE A 142 -4.03 29.35 -1.24
N LEU A 143 -4.13 30.67 -1.45
CA LEU A 143 -4.66 31.61 -0.46
C LEU A 143 -6.12 31.33 -0.15
N TYR A 144 -6.96 31.08 -1.17
CA TYR A 144 -8.34 30.61 -0.99
C TYR A 144 -8.39 29.42 -0.04
N THR A 145 -7.56 28.39 -0.29
CA THR A 145 -7.51 27.19 0.55
C THR A 145 -7.10 27.50 1.99
N LYS A 146 -6.15 28.42 2.20
CA LYS A 146 -5.76 28.88 3.53
C LYS A 146 -6.88 29.64 4.25
N PHE A 147 -7.62 30.50 3.54
CA PHE A 147 -8.76 31.23 4.10
C PHE A 147 -9.91 30.30 4.49
N VAL A 148 -10.33 29.40 3.59
CA VAL A 148 -11.48 28.52 3.87
C VAL A 148 -11.20 27.45 4.93
N THR A 149 -9.93 27.16 5.20
CA THR A 149 -9.52 26.27 6.30
C THR A 149 -9.28 27.02 7.62
N GLY A 150 -9.41 28.35 7.63
CA GLY A 150 -9.22 29.18 8.82
C GLY A 150 -7.76 29.34 9.24
N LEU A 151 -6.80 29.10 8.34
CA LEU A 151 -5.36 29.19 8.67
C LEU A 151 -4.90 30.62 8.93
N PHE A 152 -5.63 31.65 8.49
CA PHE A 152 -5.29 33.04 8.82
C PHE A 152 -5.77 33.43 10.22
N GLU A 153 -6.88 32.85 10.68
CA GLU A 153 -7.44 33.06 12.02
C GLU A 153 -6.75 32.17 13.06
N HIS A 154 -6.37 30.96 12.67
CA HIS A 154 -5.75 29.95 13.52
C HIS A 154 -4.48 29.37 12.86
N PRO A 155 -3.40 30.16 12.75
CA PRO A 155 -2.20 29.79 12.02
C PRO A 155 -1.37 28.70 12.69
N PHE A 156 -1.58 28.48 13.99
CA PHE A 156 -0.85 27.47 14.75
C PHE A 156 -1.69 26.22 14.92
N ALA A 157 -1.08 25.06 14.67
CA ALA A 157 -1.68 23.79 15.06
C ALA A 157 -2.01 23.84 16.57
N GLN A 158 -3.23 23.44 16.93
CA GLN A 158 -3.58 23.28 18.33
C GLN A 158 -2.65 22.23 18.94
N SER A 159 -1.95 22.60 20.02
CA SER A 159 -1.15 21.64 20.79
C SER A 159 -2.07 20.53 21.28
N ARG A 160 -1.81 19.30 20.84
CA ARG A 160 -2.51 18.11 21.31
C ARG A 160 -1.60 17.36 22.29
N PRO A 161 -2.15 16.76 23.36
CA PRO A 161 -1.37 15.89 24.24
C PRO A 161 -0.72 14.78 23.43
N VAL A 162 0.55 14.48 23.69
CA VAL A 162 1.29 13.42 22.97
C VAL A 162 0.66 12.04 23.22
N GLU A 163 -0.05 11.90 24.34
CA GLU A 163 -0.80 10.73 24.79
C GLU A 163 -1.95 10.37 23.83
N ILE A 164 -2.38 11.29 22.96
CA ILE A 164 -3.35 10.97 21.90
C ILE A 164 -2.74 10.04 20.83
N LEU A 165 -1.40 10.09 20.65
CA LEU A 165 -0.73 9.18 19.74
C LEU A 165 -0.78 7.78 20.34
N ARG A 166 -1.39 6.85 19.59
CA ARG A 166 -1.58 5.45 20.01
C ARG A 166 -2.36 5.32 21.33
N SER A 167 -3.35 6.19 21.54
CA SER A 167 -4.32 5.98 22.62
C SER A 167 -5.06 4.66 22.42
N ALA A 168 -5.66 4.14 23.50
CA ALA A 168 -6.41 2.89 23.46
C ALA A 168 -7.55 2.92 22.41
N GLU A 169 -8.16 4.09 22.19
CA GLU A 169 -9.19 4.30 21.17
C GLU A 169 -8.64 4.14 19.75
N HIS A 170 -7.47 4.71 19.46
CA HIS A 170 -6.82 4.56 18.16
C HIS A 170 -6.40 3.10 17.90
N GLU A 171 -5.85 2.43 18.91
CA GLU A 171 -5.49 1.02 18.81
C GLU A 171 -6.74 0.13 18.59
N ALA A 172 -7.85 0.44 19.26
CA ALA A 172 -9.12 -0.25 19.06
C ALA A 172 -9.66 -0.09 17.63
N VAL A 173 -9.61 1.11 17.06
CA VAL A 173 -10.01 1.37 15.67
C VAL A 173 -9.12 0.62 14.69
N ALA A 174 -7.80 0.62 14.89
CA ALA A 174 -6.86 -0.11 14.04
C ALA A 174 -7.13 -1.63 14.07
N LEU A 175 -7.35 -2.20 15.25
CA LEU A 175 -7.71 -3.60 15.41
C LEU A 175 -9.07 -3.93 14.76
N GLU A 176 -10.07 -3.07 14.92
CA GLU A 176 -11.39 -3.26 14.31
C GLU A 176 -11.33 -3.22 12.77
N ALA A 177 -10.56 -2.28 12.21
CA ALA A 177 -10.33 -2.19 10.77
C ALA A 177 -9.68 -3.49 10.24
N SER A 178 -8.64 -3.97 10.93
CA SER A 178 -7.98 -5.23 10.58
C SER A 178 -8.95 -6.42 10.63
N ARG A 179 -9.76 -6.55 11.69
CA ARG A 179 -10.77 -7.62 11.81
C ARG A 179 -11.75 -7.60 10.63
N LYS A 180 -12.31 -6.43 10.31
CA LYS A 180 -13.31 -6.27 9.25
C LYS A 180 -12.75 -6.53 7.84
N ALA A 181 -11.45 -6.36 7.63
CA ALA A 181 -10.79 -6.63 6.34
C ALA A 181 -10.49 -8.13 6.09
N MET A 182 -10.42 -8.95 7.15
CA MET A 182 -10.10 -10.38 7.04
C MET A 182 -11.12 -11.12 6.16
N THR A 183 -10.63 -11.72 5.08
CA THR A 183 -11.48 -12.38 4.07
C THR A 183 -11.19 -13.88 4.03
N LEU A 184 -12.18 -14.70 4.38
CA LEU A 184 -12.07 -16.16 4.34
C LEU A 184 -12.32 -16.66 2.91
N LEU A 185 -11.30 -17.20 2.24
CA LEU A 185 -11.38 -17.69 0.85
C LEU A 185 -11.77 -19.17 0.75
N LYS A 186 -11.44 -19.95 1.78
CA LYS A 186 -11.80 -21.37 1.92
C LYS A 186 -11.84 -21.77 3.38
N ASN A 187 -12.79 -22.62 3.74
CA ASN A 187 -12.82 -23.32 5.01
C ASN A 187 -13.56 -24.65 4.84
N ASN A 188 -12.86 -25.77 5.02
CA ASN A 188 -13.45 -27.11 4.98
C ASN A 188 -13.91 -27.61 6.37
N GLY A 189 -14.16 -26.68 7.30
CA GLY A 189 -14.58 -26.98 8.68
C GLY A 189 -13.44 -26.99 9.71
N ILE A 190 -12.20 -26.72 9.29
CA ILE A 190 -11.03 -26.64 10.19
C ILE A 190 -11.02 -25.37 11.03
N LEU A 191 -11.63 -24.28 10.53
CA LEU A 191 -11.78 -23.03 11.27
C LEU A 191 -13.20 -22.89 11.86
N PRO A 192 -13.33 -22.38 13.09
CA PRO A 192 -12.25 -22.00 14.00
C PRO A 192 -11.52 -23.23 14.57
N LEU A 193 -10.23 -23.08 14.89
CA LEU A 193 -9.39 -24.09 15.50
C LEU A 193 -9.98 -24.53 16.84
N LYS A 194 -10.38 -25.80 16.90
CA LYS A 194 -10.96 -26.46 18.07
C LYS A 194 -10.37 -27.86 18.19
N ASN A 195 -10.29 -28.36 19.41
CA ASN A 195 -9.87 -29.75 19.70
C ASN A 195 -8.46 -30.13 19.22
N ILE A 196 -7.53 -29.17 19.20
CA ILE A 196 -6.10 -29.42 19.00
C ILE A 196 -5.34 -29.17 20.30
N ARG A 197 -4.17 -29.79 20.44
CA ARG A 197 -3.23 -29.63 21.56
C ARG A 197 -1.91 -29.03 21.11
N SER A 198 -1.54 -29.17 19.84
CA SER A 198 -0.33 -28.59 19.26
C SER A 198 -0.56 -27.95 17.90
N LEU A 199 0.10 -26.82 17.65
CA LEU A 199 0.00 -26.03 16.42
C LEU A 199 1.41 -25.68 15.93
N ALA A 200 1.72 -25.99 14.68
CA ALA A 200 2.92 -25.48 14.01
C ALA A 200 2.59 -24.17 13.29
N VAL A 201 3.33 -23.09 13.55
CA VAL A 201 3.22 -21.82 12.83
C VAL A 201 4.44 -21.70 11.95
N ILE A 202 4.24 -21.61 10.63
CA ILE A 202 5.32 -21.71 9.65
C ILE A 202 5.23 -20.56 8.66
N GLY A 203 6.38 -20.03 8.22
CA GLY A 203 6.44 -19.17 7.04
C GLY A 203 7.04 -17.79 7.28
N PRO A 204 7.45 -17.10 6.19
CA PRO A 204 8.22 -15.86 6.26
C PRO A 204 7.47 -14.69 6.90
N ASN A 205 6.13 -14.72 6.89
CA ASN A 205 5.29 -13.65 7.42
C ASN A 205 4.73 -13.93 8.81
N ALA A 206 5.07 -15.07 9.42
CA ALA A 206 4.56 -15.42 10.74
C ALA A 206 5.08 -14.48 11.84
N ASP A 207 6.37 -14.12 11.81
CA ASP A 207 7.00 -13.27 12.84
C ASP A 207 7.82 -12.11 12.23
N ASN A 208 7.29 -11.49 11.16
CA ASN A 208 7.91 -10.30 10.56
C ASN A 208 6.98 -9.08 10.72
N MET A 209 7.38 -8.16 11.60
CA MET A 209 6.55 -6.99 11.93
C MET A 209 6.34 -6.05 10.74
N MET A 210 7.35 -5.88 9.87
CA MET A 210 7.28 -4.87 8.81
C MET A 210 6.45 -5.35 7.63
N ASN A 211 6.43 -6.66 7.38
CA ASN A 211 5.68 -7.22 6.26
C ASN A 211 4.16 -7.07 6.41
N GLN A 212 3.63 -6.87 7.63
CA GLN A 212 2.21 -6.66 7.85
C GLN A 212 1.75 -5.18 7.78
N LEU A 213 2.66 -4.21 7.71
CA LEU A 213 2.31 -2.79 7.75
C LEU A 213 1.98 -2.18 6.37
N GLY A 214 2.52 -2.75 5.30
CA GLY A 214 2.44 -2.17 3.95
C GLY A 214 3.48 -1.08 3.68
N ASP A 215 3.49 -0.50 2.48
CA ASP A 215 4.33 0.69 2.22
C ASP A 215 3.67 1.95 2.79
N TYR A 216 4.34 3.10 2.62
CA TYR A 216 3.99 4.38 3.26
C TYR A 216 3.83 4.30 4.79
N SER A 217 4.31 3.23 5.41
CA SER A 217 4.37 3.06 6.86
C SER A 217 5.75 3.45 7.38
N ALA A 218 5.77 4.29 8.41
CA ALA A 218 7.00 4.57 9.14
C ALA A 218 7.45 3.29 9.90
N PRO A 219 8.76 3.08 10.07
CA PRO A 219 9.30 2.08 11.00
C PRO A 219 8.64 2.15 12.37
N GLN A 220 8.33 0.99 12.94
CA GLN A 220 7.67 0.86 14.24
C GLN A 220 8.61 0.18 15.23
N LYS A 221 8.49 0.51 16.51
CA LYS A 221 9.18 -0.25 17.57
C LYS A 221 8.55 -1.63 17.70
N ARG A 222 9.35 -2.67 18.01
CA ARG A 222 8.89 -4.07 18.07
C ARG A 222 7.67 -4.27 18.96
N GLU A 223 7.67 -3.65 20.13
CA GLU A 223 6.60 -3.71 21.14
C GLU A 223 5.28 -3.09 20.67
N SER A 224 5.30 -2.39 19.54
CA SER A 224 4.14 -1.69 18.97
C SER A 224 3.35 -2.55 18.00
N VAL A 225 3.92 -3.68 17.58
CA VAL A 225 3.36 -4.52 16.53
C VAL A 225 3.15 -5.92 17.07
N VAL A 226 1.93 -6.43 16.93
CA VAL A 226 1.59 -7.82 17.23
C VAL A 226 1.72 -8.61 15.94
N THR A 227 2.77 -9.44 15.85
CA THR A 227 2.97 -10.34 14.69
C THR A 227 1.91 -11.44 14.68
N VAL A 228 1.75 -12.14 13.55
CA VAL A 228 0.83 -13.29 13.47
C VAL A 228 1.21 -14.36 14.50
N LEU A 229 2.50 -14.60 14.71
CA LEU A 229 3.01 -15.50 15.73
C LEU A 229 2.69 -15.01 17.15
N ASP A 230 2.87 -13.72 17.44
CA ASP A 230 2.50 -13.14 18.75
C ASP A 230 1.02 -13.37 19.05
N GLY A 231 0.15 -13.05 18.09
CA GLY A 231 -1.30 -13.22 18.23
C GLY A 231 -1.70 -14.67 18.43
N ILE A 232 -1.14 -15.59 17.63
CA ILE A 232 -1.43 -17.03 17.75
C ILE A 232 -0.95 -17.56 19.10
N ARG A 233 0.26 -17.20 19.56
CA ARG A 233 0.78 -17.61 20.88
C ARG A 233 -0.15 -17.15 22.00
N ALA A 234 -0.60 -15.89 21.96
CA ALA A 234 -1.46 -15.34 22.99
C ALA A 234 -2.83 -16.04 23.08
N GLU A 235 -3.45 -16.43 21.96
CA GLU A 235 -4.71 -17.18 21.97
C GLU A 235 -4.50 -18.67 22.26
N ALA A 236 -3.40 -19.26 21.79
CA ALA A 236 -3.03 -20.65 22.06
C ALA A 236 -2.74 -20.89 23.54
N GLU A 237 -2.03 -19.98 24.21
CA GLU A 237 -1.75 -20.04 25.65
C GLU A 237 -3.06 -20.09 26.45
N LYS A 238 -4.02 -19.20 26.15
CA LYS A 238 -5.34 -19.19 26.79
C LYS A 238 -6.12 -20.48 26.57
N ALA A 239 -5.85 -21.18 25.47
CA ALA A 239 -6.50 -22.43 25.10
C ALA A 239 -5.70 -23.68 25.53
N GLY A 240 -4.53 -23.54 26.15
CA GLY A 240 -3.66 -24.66 26.52
C GLY A 240 -3.05 -25.41 25.34
N ILE A 241 -2.81 -24.72 24.21
CA ILE A 241 -2.25 -25.28 22.98
C ILE A 241 -0.75 -24.95 22.90
N SER A 242 0.07 -25.98 22.66
CA SER A 242 1.50 -25.81 22.41
C SER A 242 1.76 -25.26 21.00
N VAL A 243 2.60 -24.23 20.89
CA VAL A 243 2.94 -23.60 19.60
C VAL A 243 4.41 -23.80 19.29
N SER A 244 4.69 -24.39 18.12
CA SER A 244 6.04 -24.45 17.54
C SER A 244 6.14 -23.48 16.35
N TYR A 245 7.34 -22.99 16.05
CA TYR A 245 7.55 -22.02 14.99
C TYR A 245 8.79 -22.34 14.15
N ALA A 246 8.67 -22.23 12.83
CA ALA A 246 9.80 -22.18 11.90
C ALA A 246 9.55 -21.14 10.80
N ARG A 247 10.58 -20.38 10.43
CA ARG A 247 10.47 -19.42 9.32
C ARG A 247 10.28 -20.14 7.97
N GLY A 248 10.95 -21.27 7.77
CA GLY A 248 10.88 -22.09 6.56
C GLY A 248 11.62 -21.51 5.35
N CYS A 249 11.29 -20.28 4.92
CA CYS A 249 11.95 -19.60 3.80
C CYS A 249 11.87 -18.06 3.92
N GLY A 250 12.46 -17.35 2.95
CA GLY A 250 12.23 -15.91 2.74
C GLY A 250 11.07 -15.64 1.77
N ILE A 251 10.62 -14.39 1.69
CA ILE A 251 9.57 -13.95 0.74
C ILE A 251 10.05 -14.09 -0.72
N ARG A 252 11.30 -13.69 -1.00
CA ARG A 252 11.88 -13.73 -2.35
C ARG A 252 13.01 -14.75 -2.47
N SER A 253 13.39 -15.37 -1.36
CA SER A 253 14.51 -16.31 -1.31
C SER A 253 14.21 -17.59 -2.10
N MET A 254 15.25 -18.11 -2.76
CA MET A 254 15.27 -19.44 -3.37
C MET A 254 15.85 -20.52 -2.44
N ASP A 255 16.27 -20.13 -1.23
CA ASP A 255 16.82 -21.04 -0.23
C ASP A 255 15.73 -21.90 0.41
N LYS A 256 15.97 -23.22 0.42
CA LYS A 256 15.09 -24.25 0.98
C LYS A 256 15.64 -24.87 2.27
N SER A 257 16.74 -24.34 2.82
CA SER A 257 17.43 -24.88 4.00
C SER A 257 16.52 -25.04 5.24
N GLY A 258 15.49 -24.19 5.38
CA GLY A 258 14.53 -24.26 6.49
C GLY A 258 13.36 -25.24 6.30
N PHE A 259 13.31 -25.99 5.19
CA PHE A 259 12.15 -26.85 4.87
C PHE A 259 12.06 -28.05 5.81
N ASP A 260 13.17 -28.72 6.09
CA ASP A 260 13.18 -29.94 6.91
C ASP A 260 12.68 -29.66 8.33
N GLU A 261 13.10 -28.53 8.92
CA GLU A 261 12.59 -28.05 10.21
C GLU A 261 11.07 -27.81 10.14
N ALA A 262 10.61 -27.05 9.14
CA ALA A 262 9.19 -26.74 8.98
C ALA A 262 8.32 -27.99 8.80
N VAL A 263 8.75 -28.95 7.98
CA VAL A 263 8.06 -30.22 7.76
C VAL A 263 8.04 -31.05 9.04
N SER A 264 9.16 -31.12 9.77
CA SER A 264 9.24 -31.83 11.05
C SER A 264 8.29 -31.26 12.10
N LEU A 265 8.24 -29.92 12.24
CA LEU A 265 7.31 -29.26 13.17
C LEU A 265 5.85 -29.52 12.78
N ALA A 266 5.52 -29.42 11.49
CA ALA A 266 4.18 -29.71 11.00
C ALA A 266 3.77 -31.17 11.28
N ALA A 267 4.64 -32.14 11.00
CA ALA A 267 4.35 -33.56 11.21
C ALA A 267 4.09 -33.91 12.69
N ASN A 268 4.72 -33.18 13.61
CA ASN A 268 4.59 -33.36 15.06
C ASN A 268 3.45 -32.52 15.69
N ALA A 269 2.75 -31.71 14.90
CA ALA A 269 1.60 -30.91 15.36
C ALA A 269 0.26 -31.57 14.97
N ASP A 270 -0.83 -31.13 15.61
CA ASP A 270 -2.19 -31.53 15.22
C ASP A 270 -2.65 -30.78 13.96
N ALA A 271 -2.16 -29.55 13.76
CA ALA A 271 -2.38 -28.74 12.56
C ALA A 271 -1.20 -27.79 12.32
N ALA A 272 -1.12 -27.24 11.10
CA ALA A 272 -0.16 -26.20 10.75
C ALA A 272 -0.85 -24.95 10.20
N VAL A 273 -0.36 -23.77 10.57
CA VAL A 273 -0.72 -22.46 10.01
C VAL A 273 0.48 -21.94 9.22
N LEU A 274 0.33 -21.81 7.91
CA LEU A 274 1.36 -21.30 7.01
C LEU A 274 1.06 -19.84 6.68
N VAL A 275 1.92 -18.93 7.14
CA VAL A 275 1.81 -17.49 6.94
C VAL A 275 2.71 -17.08 5.79
N LEU A 276 2.11 -16.95 4.61
CA LEU A 276 2.76 -16.72 3.32
C LEU A 276 2.38 -15.34 2.76
N GLY A 277 2.94 -14.98 1.61
CA GLY A 277 2.49 -13.82 0.82
C GLY A 277 3.65 -12.95 0.38
N GLY A 278 3.54 -11.67 0.71
CA GLY A 278 4.35 -10.59 0.17
C GLY A 278 5.00 -9.68 1.22
N CYS A 279 5.69 -8.67 0.73
CA CYS A 279 6.39 -7.65 1.51
C CYS A 279 6.43 -6.35 0.71
N SER A 280 6.06 -5.24 1.35
CA SER A 280 6.06 -3.90 0.73
C SER A 280 7.10 -2.95 1.31
N THR A 281 7.75 -3.33 2.41
CA THR A 281 8.73 -2.48 3.08
C THR A 281 10.09 -2.55 2.40
N LYS A 282 10.77 -1.41 2.32
CA LYS A 282 12.20 -1.31 1.95
C LYS A 282 13.11 -1.15 3.17
N TYR A 283 12.51 -1.21 4.37
CA TYR A 283 13.16 -0.87 5.62
C TYR A 283 13.47 -2.12 6.45
N GLY A 284 14.62 -2.09 7.11
CA GLY A 284 14.96 -3.02 8.21
C GLY A 284 14.12 -2.78 9.46
N THR A 285 14.46 -3.47 10.55
CA THR A 285 13.63 -3.51 11.77
C THR A 285 13.83 -2.36 12.75
N GLU A 286 14.85 -1.50 12.60
CA GLU A 286 15.12 -0.41 13.56
C GLU A 286 15.67 0.87 12.92
N MET A 287 15.23 2.03 13.45
CA MET A 287 16.04 3.10 14.07
C MET A 287 15.25 4.43 14.09
N ILE A 288 15.11 5.04 15.26
CA ILE A 288 14.55 6.39 15.47
C ILE A 288 15.73 7.32 15.80
N ARG A 289 15.84 8.47 15.13
CA ARG A 289 16.72 9.55 15.60
C ARG A 289 16.16 10.09 16.91
N THR A 290 16.84 9.81 18.01
CA THR A 290 16.45 10.21 19.35
C THR A 290 16.31 11.73 19.50
N GLU A 291 17.00 12.54 18.69
CA GLU A 291 16.91 14.00 18.77
C GLU A 291 15.67 14.59 18.07
N THR A 292 15.12 13.91 17.07
CA THR A 292 14.03 14.46 16.22
C THR A 292 12.74 13.64 16.28
N GLY A 293 12.78 12.44 16.85
CA GLY A 293 11.69 11.47 16.75
C GLY A 293 11.46 10.94 15.33
N ALA A 294 12.27 11.36 14.35
CA ALA A 294 12.15 10.90 12.98
C ALA A 294 12.67 9.46 12.86
N ALA A 295 11.89 8.58 12.22
CA ALA A 295 12.39 7.28 11.83
C ALA A 295 13.52 7.47 10.80
N VAL A 296 14.70 6.92 11.08
CA VAL A 296 15.81 6.82 10.12
C VAL A 296 16.00 5.35 9.83
N PRO A 297 15.12 4.76 9.01
CA PRO A 297 15.23 3.35 8.72
C PRO A 297 16.56 3.02 8.05
N GLU A 298 17.13 1.88 8.39
CA GLU A 298 18.03 1.19 7.47
C GLU A 298 17.26 0.90 6.19
N ILE A 299 17.65 1.53 5.09
CA ILE A 299 17.17 1.18 3.76
C ILE A 299 17.95 -0.05 3.33
N LEU A 300 17.26 -1.17 3.19
CA LEU A 300 17.88 -2.42 2.78
C LEU A 300 18.37 -2.29 1.33
N SER A 301 19.57 -2.80 1.06
CA SER A 301 20.08 -2.88 -0.32
C SER A 301 19.16 -3.78 -1.16
N PRO A 302 19.11 -3.61 -2.50
CA PRO A 302 18.27 -4.43 -3.37
C PRO A 302 18.47 -5.94 -3.19
N GLU A 303 19.68 -6.38 -2.86
CA GLU A 303 20.03 -7.79 -2.65
C GLU A 303 19.51 -8.33 -1.30
N LYS A 304 19.40 -7.46 -0.29
CA LYS A 304 18.89 -7.81 1.05
C LYS A 304 17.38 -7.60 1.18
N SER A 305 16.81 -6.75 0.34
CA SER A 305 15.40 -6.38 0.40
C SER A 305 14.51 -7.52 -0.10
N GLU A 306 13.58 -7.94 0.76
CA GLU A 306 12.55 -8.91 0.40
C GLU A 306 11.30 -8.23 -0.23
N LYS A 307 11.36 -6.91 -0.47
CA LYS A 307 10.28 -6.13 -1.07
C LYS A 307 9.86 -6.71 -2.40
N GLU A 308 8.59 -7.06 -2.55
CA GLU A 308 7.99 -7.49 -3.80
C GLU A 308 6.81 -6.61 -4.21
N SER A 309 6.26 -5.79 -3.30
CA SER A 309 5.13 -4.88 -3.52
C SER A 309 5.43 -3.44 -3.13
N GLY A 310 4.57 -2.51 -3.54
CA GLY A 310 4.65 -1.08 -3.19
C GLY A 310 5.30 -0.22 -4.27
N GLU A 311 5.41 1.08 -4.00
CA GLU A 311 5.89 2.10 -4.94
C GLU A 311 7.22 1.71 -5.61
N GLY A 312 7.29 1.77 -6.94
CA GLY A 312 8.47 1.42 -7.72
C GLY A 312 8.86 -0.06 -7.65
N THR A 313 7.92 -0.96 -7.36
CA THR A 313 8.17 -2.41 -7.29
C THR A 313 7.04 -3.19 -7.97
N ASP A 314 7.19 -3.33 -9.28
CA ASP A 314 6.25 -4.02 -10.17
C ASP A 314 6.68 -5.48 -10.41
N ARG A 315 5.74 -6.33 -10.86
CA ARG A 315 6.01 -7.76 -11.09
C ARG A 315 5.36 -8.27 -12.37
N ALA A 316 6.06 -9.17 -13.06
CA ALA A 316 5.54 -9.87 -14.23
C ALA A 316 4.59 -11.04 -13.90
N THR A 317 4.70 -11.60 -12.69
CA THR A 317 3.88 -12.75 -12.26
C THR A 317 3.09 -12.42 -11.00
N LEU A 318 1.99 -13.13 -10.79
CA LEU A 318 1.17 -13.04 -9.58
C LEU A 318 1.35 -14.23 -8.64
N THR A 319 2.26 -15.16 -8.95
CA THR A 319 2.64 -16.28 -8.08
C THR A 319 3.20 -15.78 -6.74
N LEU A 320 3.17 -16.63 -5.70
CA LEU A 320 3.99 -16.38 -4.52
C LEU A 320 5.47 -16.31 -4.94
N SER A 321 6.18 -15.32 -4.43
CA SER A 321 7.61 -15.13 -4.72
C SER A 321 8.46 -16.20 -4.02
N GLY A 322 9.68 -16.40 -4.53
CA GLY A 322 10.64 -17.34 -3.95
C GLY A 322 10.13 -18.78 -3.94
N VAL A 323 10.48 -19.53 -2.89
CA VAL A 323 10.10 -20.94 -2.71
C VAL A 323 8.91 -21.13 -1.75
N GLN A 324 8.12 -20.09 -1.49
CA GLN A 324 6.99 -20.15 -0.54
C GLN A 324 5.94 -21.21 -0.90
N LEU A 325 5.63 -21.37 -2.20
CA LEU A 325 4.68 -22.39 -2.64
C LEU A 325 5.27 -23.81 -2.53
N ASP A 326 6.58 -23.97 -2.72
CA ASP A 326 7.27 -25.24 -2.48
C ASP A 326 7.26 -25.61 -0.99
N LEU A 327 7.43 -24.62 -0.09
CA LEU A 327 7.31 -24.83 1.35
C LEU A 327 5.90 -25.33 1.70
N PHE A 328 4.87 -24.71 1.11
CA PHE A 328 3.48 -25.16 1.28
C PHE A 328 3.29 -26.61 0.84
N ARG A 329 3.81 -27.00 -0.34
CA ARG A 329 3.72 -28.38 -0.85
C ARG A 329 4.41 -29.36 0.09
N ALA A 330 5.62 -29.04 0.54
CA ALA A 330 6.39 -29.88 1.45
C ALA A 330 5.67 -30.09 2.80
N VAL A 331 5.15 -29.01 3.40
CA VAL A 331 4.40 -29.10 4.65
C VAL A 331 3.08 -29.84 4.46
N LYS A 332 2.35 -29.61 3.35
CA LYS A 332 1.09 -30.32 3.09
C LYS A 332 1.31 -31.83 2.90
N ALA A 333 2.45 -32.23 2.33
CA ALA A 333 2.83 -33.64 2.18
C ALA A 333 3.06 -34.37 3.52
N ALA A 334 3.28 -33.65 4.63
CA ALA A 334 3.37 -34.24 5.97
C ALA A 334 2.00 -34.78 6.48
N GLY A 335 0.90 -34.53 5.76
CA GLY A 335 -0.39 -35.16 5.99
C GLY A 335 -1.25 -34.56 7.10
N LYS A 336 -0.78 -33.51 7.77
CA LYS A 336 -1.59 -32.77 8.76
C LYS A 336 -2.51 -31.74 8.08
N PRO A 337 -3.61 -31.31 8.74
CA PRO A 337 -4.39 -30.16 8.31
C PRO A 337 -3.54 -28.90 8.19
N VAL A 338 -3.68 -28.17 7.10
CA VAL A 338 -2.93 -26.94 6.82
C VAL A 338 -3.88 -25.78 6.56
N ILE A 339 -3.71 -24.70 7.30
CA ILE A 339 -4.36 -23.41 7.06
C ILE A 339 -3.34 -22.45 6.44
N ALA A 340 -3.65 -21.86 5.29
CA ALA A 340 -2.85 -20.80 4.71
C ALA A 340 -3.38 -19.43 5.14
N VAL A 341 -2.51 -18.57 5.68
CA VAL A 341 -2.78 -17.16 5.95
C VAL A 341 -1.94 -16.33 4.98
N LEU A 342 -2.59 -15.47 4.20
CA LEU A 342 -1.95 -14.65 3.19
C LEU A 342 -1.81 -13.20 3.64
N VAL A 343 -0.57 -12.76 3.88
CA VAL A 343 -0.22 -11.36 4.16
C VAL A 343 0.35 -10.74 2.87
N GLN A 344 -0.41 -9.89 2.19
CA GLN A 344 -0.08 -9.38 0.85
C GLN A 344 -0.75 -8.04 0.52
N GLY A 345 -0.11 -7.20 -0.29
CA GLY A 345 -0.63 -5.88 -0.69
C GLY A 345 -1.40 -5.84 -2.01
N ARG A 346 -1.45 -6.98 -2.71
CA ARG A 346 -2.09 -7.12 -4.03
C ARG A 346 -2.70 -8.51 -4.21
N PRO A 347 -3.57 -8.72 -5.21
CA PRO A 347 -3.97 -10.06 -5.61
C PRO A 347 -2.76 -10.91 -5.98
N LEU A 348 -2.63 -12.08 -5.36
CA LEU A 348 -1.69 -13.14 -5.75
C LEU A 348 -2.47 -14.37 -6.21
N GLU A 349 -1.84 -15.23 -6.99
CA GLU A 349 -2.41 -16.49 -7.46
C GLU A 349 -2.64 -17.43 -6.27
N VAL A 350 -3.90 -17.60 -5.87
CA VAL A 350 -4.29 -18.44 -4.72
C VAL A 350 -4.83 -19.82 -5.15
N GLY A 351 -4.79 -20.15 -6.44
CA GLY A 351 -5.45 -21.33 -7.01
C GLY A 351 -5.02 -22.64 -6.34
N GLU A 352 -3.72 -22.88 -6.23
CA GLU A 352 -3.17 -24.10 -5.62
C GLU A 352 -3.42 -24.15 -4.11
N LEU A 353 -3.21 -23.03 -3.40
CA LEU A 353 -3.50 -22.95 -1.97
C LEU A 353 -4.98 -23.24 -1.69
N ARG A 354 -5.89 -22.65 -2.48
CA ARG A 354 -7.33 -22.90 -2.37
C ARG A 354 -7.68 -24.34 -2.73
N ALA A 355 -7.02 -24.97 -3.69
CA ALA A 355 -7.29 -26.37 -4.00
C ALA A 355 -6.88 -27.29 -2.83
N SER A 356 -5.70 -27.08 -2.26
CA SER A 356 -5.03 -28.07 -1.40
C SER A 356 -5.08 -27.78 0.11
N ALA A 357 -5.19 -26.52 0.54
CA ALA A 357 -5.24 -26.18 1.97
C ALA A 357 -6.63 -26.46 2.57
N ASP A 358 -6.69 -26.75 3.86
CA ASP A 358 -7.94 -27.03 4.59
C ASP A 358 -8.68 -25.73 4.95
N GLY A 359 -7.93 -24.63 5.10
CA GLY A 359 -8.44 -23.27 5.21
C GLY A 359 -7.53 -22.26 4.51
N VAL A 360 -8.10 -21.19 3.97
CA VAL A 360 -7.35 -20.07 3.38
C VAL A 360 -7.95 -18.75 3.87
N LEU A 361 -7.15 -17.98 4.60
CA LEU A 361 -7.49 -16.66 5.12
C LEU A 361 -6.62 -15.60 4.42
N LEU A 362 -7.26 -14.58 3.84
CA LEU A 362 -6.58 -13.42 3.28
C LEU A 362 -6.61 -12.27 4.29
N ALA A 363 -5.42 -11.88 4.75
CA ALA A 363 -5.20 -10.86 5.78
C ALA A 363 -4.74 -9.51 5.21
N TRP A 364 -4.38 -9.45 3.92
CA TRP A 364 -3.79 -8.26 3.29
C TRP A 364 -2.51 -7.80 4.00
N TYR A 365 -2.24 -6.49 4.07
CA TYR A 365 -1.32 -5.92 5.07
C TYR A 365 -2.14 -5.43 6.26
N PRO A 366 -2.27 -6.24 7.34
CA PRO A 366 -3.27 -6.01 8.38
C PRO A 366 -2.89 -4.97 9.44
N GLY A 367 -1.74 -4.32 9.31
CA GLY A 367 -1.29 -3.24 10.21
C GLY A 367 -0.76 -3.74 11.56
N MET A 368 -0.64 -2.82 12.52
CA MET A 368 0.06 -3.04 13.80
C MET A 368 -0.56 -4.14 14.66
N PHE A 369 -1.90 -4.27 14.66
CA PHE A 369 -2.63 -5.30 15.42
C PHE A 369 -3.09 -6.47 14.55
N GLY A 370 -2.52 -6.58 13.34
CA GLY A 370 -2.94 -7.55 12.37
C GLY A 370 -2.80 -9.00 12.83
N GLY A 371 -1.71 -9.31 13.54
CA GLY A 371 -1.51 -10.64 14.09
C GLY A 371 -2.54 -11.05 15.13
N ARG A 372 -2.98 -10.10 15.97
CA ARG A 372 -4.10 -10.31 16.89
C ARG A 372 -5.40 -10.59 16.14
N ALA A 373 -5.72 -9.80 15.12
CA ALA A 373 -6.93 -10.01 14.32
C ALA A 373 -6.92 -11.37 13.59
N VAL A 374 -5.77 -11.79 13.04
CA VAL A 374 -5.60 -13.12 12.45
C VAL A 374 -5.89 -14.21 13.48
N ALA A 375 -5.27 -14.13 14.66
CA ALA A 375 -5.47 -15.12 15.72
C ALA A 375 -6.94 -15.16 16.18
N GLU A 376 -7.58 -14.02 16.38
CA GLU A 376 -8.99 -13.97 16.77
C GLU A 376 -9.92 -14.64 15.74
N VAL A 377 -9.61 -14.56 14.44
CA VAL A 377 -10.32 -15.34 13.41
C VAL A 377 -10.01 -16.82 13.52
N LEU A 378 -8.73 -17.19 13.60
CA LEU A 378 -8.29 -18.59 13.66
C LEU A 378 -8.90 -19.33 14.86
N PHE A 379 -9.00 -18.67 16.02
CA PHE A 379 -9.54 -19.24 17.26
C PHE A 379 -11.04 -18.94 17.47
N GLY A 380 -11.72 -18.30 16.50
CA GLY A 380 -13.17 -18.08 16.53
C GLY A 380 -13.65 -17.02 17.52
N LYS A 381 -12.76 -16.11 17.95
CA LYS A 381 -13.13 -14.90 18.71
C LYS A 381 -13.78 -13.85 17.80
N TYR A 382 -13.51 -13.89 16.50
CA TYR A 382 -14.14 -13.06 15.49
C TYR A 382 -14.59 -13.91 14.29
N ASN A 383 -15.82 -13.68 13.82
CA ASN A 383 -16.34 -14.30 12.60
C ASN A 383 -16.01 -13.39 11.40
N PRO A 384 -15.11 -13.78 10.48
CA PRO A 384 -14.62 -12.91 9.42
C PRO A 384 -15.72 -12.52 8.43
N ALA A 385 -15.92 -11.21 8.27
CA ALA A 385 -16.93 -10.65 7.37
C ALA A 385 -16.34 -9.89 6.17
N GLY A 386 -15.01 -9.86 6.02
CA GLY A 386 -14.35 -9.22 4.89
C GLY A 386 -14.80 -9.82 3.54
N ARG A 387 -14.74 -8.98 2.50
CA ARG A 387 -15.02 -9.35 1.11
C ARG A 387 -13.89 -8.82 0.25
N LEU A 388 -13.63 -9.51 -0.86
CA LEU A 388 -12.66 -9.05 -1.83
C LEU A 388 -13.11 -7.70 -2.41
N SER A 389 -12.27 -6.67 -2.23
CA SER A 389 -12.44 -5.36 -2.87
C SER A 389 -11.94 -5.35 -4.31
N VAL A 390 -11.20 -6.39 -4.72
CA VAL A 390 -10.58 -6.56 -6.04
C VAL A 390 -10.67 -8.03 -6.46
N SER A 391 -10.91 -8.28 -7.74
CA SER A 391 -10.91 -9.63 -8.32
C SER A 391 -9.52 -10.27 -8.24
N ILE A 392 -9.45 -11.55 -7.87
CA ILE A 392 -8.19 -12.31 -7.87
C ILE A 392 -8.11 -13.14 -9.16
N PRO A 393 -7.15 -12.87 -10.06
CA PRO A 393 -6.98 -13.64 -11.30
C PRO A 393 -6.46 -15.05 -11.01
N ARG A 394 -6.67 -15.97 -11.95
CA ARG A 394 -6.08 -17.33 -11.85
C ARG A 394 -4.59 -17.33 -12.17
N CYS A 395 -4.16 -16.46 -13.09
CA CYS A 395 -2.76 -16.21 -13.43
C CYS A 395 -2.57 -14.81 -14.02
N SER A 396 -1.34 -14.32 -14.08
CA SER A 396 -1.03 -12.99 -14.66
C SER A 396 -1.48 -12.83 -16.12
N GLY A 397 -1.55 -13.91 -16.89
CA GLY A 397 -2.03 -13.89 -18.28
C GLY A 397 -3.52 -13.58 -18.46
N GLN A 398 -4.31 -13.50 -17.38
CA GLN A 398 -5.72 -13.09 -17.43
C GLN A 398 -5.94 -11.60 -17.24
N LEU A 399 -4.89 -10.84 -16.89
CA LEU A 399 -5.05 -9.43 -16.57
C LEU A 399 -5.46 -8.62 -17.82
N PRO A 400 -6.32 -7.59 -17.65
CA PRO A 400 -6.97 -7.17 -16.40
C PRO A 400 -8.20 -8.02 -16.03
N VAL A 401 -8.45 -8.19 -14.72
CA VAL A 401 -9.69 -8.79 -14.20
C VAL A 401 -10.36 -7.86 -13.18
N TYR A 402 -11.65 -7.60 -13.37
CA TYR A 402 -12.49 -6.76 -12.51
C TYR A 402 -13.97 -7.21 -12.64
N TYR A 403 -14.83 -6.83 -11.68
CA TYR A 403 -16.25 -7.20 -11.64
C TYR A 403 -17.18 -6.02 -11.97
#